data_AF-A0A6A1Z1N8-F1
#
_entry.id   AF-A0A6A1Z1N8-F1
#
_cell.length_a   1.000
_cell.length_b   1.000
_cell.length_c   1.000
_cell.angle_alpha   90.00
_cell.angle_beta   90.00
_cell.angle_gamma   90.00
#
_symmetry.space_group_name_H-M   'P 1'
#
loop_
_entity.id
_entity.type
_entity.pdbx_description
1 polymer ?
#
loop_
_entity_poly.entity_id
_entity_poly.type
_entity_poly.pdbx_seq_one_letter_code
_entity_poly.pdbx_strand_id
1 'polypeptide(L)'
;SPSTIHYEIKRGTVKLYHGNIKRYKAQQGQSVYQNHRQHCGRKSDFLKKHKFIDYVQRHFFEDGWSLDVCSNRCTAVGEFASSD
;
A
#
# COMPACT_ATOMS: atom_id res chain seq x y z
N SER A 1 -25.17 -0.68 6.77
CA SER A 1 -26.06 -1.85 6.94
C SER A 1 -25.92 -2.40 8.35
N PRO A 2 -26.84 -3.24 8.86
CA PRO A 2 -26.68 -3.94 10.14
C PRO A 2 -25.32 -4.64 10.26
N SER A 3 -24.83 -5.20 9.14
CA SER A 3 -23.52 -5.83 9.03
C SER A 3 -22.36 -4.87 9.31
N THR A 4 -22.41 -3.63 8.81
CA THR A 4 -21.35 -2.63 9.03
C THR A 4 -21.14 -2.33 10.51
N ILE A 5 -22.24 -2.17 11.26
CA ILE A 5 -22.22 -1.87 12.69
C ILE A 5 -21.67 -3.08 13.45
N HIS A 6 -22.12 -4.28 13.10
CA HIS A 6 -21.61 -5.51 13.70
C HIS A 6 -20.08 -5.65 13.53
N TYR A 7 -19.57 -5.42 12.32
CA TYR A 7 -18.12 -5.48 12.06
C TYR A 7 -17.34 -4.41 12.82
N GLU A 8 -17.90 -3.21 13.02
CA GLU A 8 -17.28 -2.17 13.84
C GLU A 8 -17.21 -2.57 15.31
N ILE A 9 -18.33 -3.00 15.88
CA ILE A 9 -18.36 -3.45 17.28
C ILE A 9 -17.38 -4.61 17.47
N LYS A 10 -17.33 -5.56 16.54
CA LYS A 10 -16.40 -6.70 16.61
C LYS A 10 -14.93 -6.28 16.62
N ARG A 11 -14.51 -5.37 15.74
CA ARG A 11 -13.11 -4.91 15.65
C ARG A 11 -12.72 -3.93 16.76
N GLY A 12 -13.66 -3.11 17.24
CA GLY A 12 -13.42 -2.12 18.30
C GLY A 12 -13.62 -2.62 19.73
N THR A 13 -14.12 -3.84 19.93
CA THR A 13 -14.32 -4.40 21.29
C THR A 13 -13.02 -4.92 21.88
N VAL A 14 -12.63 -4.39 23.04
CA VAL A 14 -11.44 -4.78 23.80
C VAL A 14 -11.83 -5.56 25.04
N LYS A 15 -11.08 -6.63 25.32
CA LYS A 15 -11.15 -7.43 26.55
C LYS A 15 -10.31 -6.75 27.63
N LEU A 16 -10.93 -6.39 28.75
CA LEU A 16 -10.32 -5.80 29.93
C LEU A 16 -10.36 -6.79 31.10
N TYR A 17 -9.49 -6.57 32.09
CA TYR A 17 -9.42 -7.37 33.33
C TYR A 17 -9.39 -8.88 33.06
N HIS A 18 -8.33 -9.36 32.39
CA HIS A 18 -8.19 -10.77 32.01
C HIS A 18 -9.33 -11.33 31.14
N GLY A 19 -10.09 -10.45 30.48
CA GLY A 19 -11.17 -10.84 29.57
C GLY A 19 -12.55 -10.92 30.21
N ASN A 20 -12.67 -10.59 31.49
CA ASN A 20 -13.95 -10.58 32.20
C ASN A 20 -14.89 -9.48 31.70
N ILE A 21 -14.33 -8.37 31.20
CA ILE A 21 -15.12 -7.23 30.71
C ILE A 21 -14.81 -6.97 29.24
N LYS A 22 -15.84 -6.75 28.44
CA LYS A 22 -15.73 -6.29 27.05
C LYS A 22 -16.20 -4.84 26.96
N ARG A 23 -15.34 -3.94 26.46
CA ARG A 23 -15.71 -2.54 26.21
C ARG A 23 -15.35 -2.14 24.79
N TYR A 24 -16.26 -1.44 24.14
CA TYR A 24 -15.99 -0.84 22.84
C TYR A 24 -15.05 0.36 22.98
N LYS A 25 -14.06 0.44 22.08
CA LYS A 25 -13.16 1.57 21.91
C LYS A 25 -13.05 1.90 20.43
N ALA A 26 -13.51 3.08 20.03
CA ALA A 26 -13.47 3.51 18.63
C ALA A 26 -12.06 3.57 18.05
N GLN A 27 -11.09 4.05 18.82
CA GLN A 27 -9.67 4.10 18.41
C GLN A 27 -9.11 2.71 18.08
N GLN A 28 -9.50 1.70 18.87
CA GLN A 28 -9.11 0.31 18.59
C GLN A 28 -9.72 -0.16 17.27
N GLY A 29 -11.02 0.10 17.06
CA GLY A 29 -11.71 -0.32 15.86
C GLY A 29 -11.09 0.29 14.60
N GLN A 30 -10.72 1.57 14.67
CA GLN A 30 -10.03 2.27 13.60
C GLN A 30 -8.62 1.71 13.35
N SER A 31 -7.84 1.47 14.41
CA SER A 31 -6.49 0.89 14.29
C SER A 31 -6.52 -0.49 13.61
N VAL A 32 -7.42 -1.38 14.06
CA VAL A 32 -7.62 -2.70 13.46
C VAL A 32 -8.06 -2.59 12.00
N TYR A 33 -8.99 -1.69 11.70
CA TYR A 33 -9.44 -1.46 10.33
C TYR A 33 -8.30 -0.99 9.41
N GLN A 34 -7.46 -0.05 9.85
CA GLN A 34 -6.30 0.41 9.07
C GLN A 34 -5.27 -0.71 8.85
N ASN A 35 -5.00 -1.52 9.87
CA ASN A 35 -4.13 -2.69 9.73
C ASN A 35 -4.66 -3.67 8.68
N HIS A 36 -5.95 -4.03 8.74
CA HIS A 36 -6.55 -4.88 7.71
C HIS A 36 -6.48 -4.24 6.32
N ARG A 37 -6.69 -2.92 6.23
CA ARG A 37 -6.62 -2.17 4.98
C ARG A 37 -5.24 -2.20 4.33
N GLN A 38 -4.15 -2.25 5.10
CA GLN A 38 -2.78 -2.41 4.56
C GLN A 38 -2.60 -3.74 3.81
N HIS A 39 -3.37 -4.76 4.18
CA HIS A 39 -3.33 -6.06 3.53
C HIS A 39 -4.20 -6.12 2.26
N CYS A 40 -5.16 -5.21 2.12
CA CYS A 40 -5.99 -5.06 0.92
C CYS A 40 -5.23 -4.37 -0.23
N GLY A 41 -5.82 -4.41 -1.42
CA GLY A 41 -5.30 -3.72 -2.60
C GLY A 41 -4.25 -4.52 -3.39
N ARG A 42 -3.84 -3.94 -4.52
CA ARG A 42 -2.83 -4.53 -5.41
C ARG A 42 -1.46 -4.39 -4.74
N LYS A 43 -0.75 -5.52 -4.59
CA LYS A 43 0.62 -5.51 -4.08
C LYS A 43 1.53 -4.87 -5.13
N SER A 44 2.44 -4.02 -4.69
CA SER A 44 3.41 -3.38 -5.59
C SER A 44 4.31 -4.45 -6.19
N ASP A 45 4.42 -4.48 -7.51
CA ASP A 45 5.43 -5.28 -8.21
C ASP A 45 6.84 -4.64 -8.12
N PHE A 46 7.11 -3.89 -7.04
CA PHE A 46 8.33 -3.10 -6.88
C PHE A 46 9.59 -3.94 -7.07
N LEU A 47 9.66 -5.15 -6.49
CA LEU A 47 10.82 -6.03 -6.66
C LEU A 47 11.03 -6.46 -8.12
N LYS A 48 9.96 -6.58 -8.92
CA LYS A 48 10.08 -6.87 -10.35
C LYS A 48 10.56 -5.63 -11.10
N LYS A 49 10.01 -4.47 -10.74
CA LYS A 49 10.21 -3.20 -11.44
C LYS A 49 11.35 -2.34 -10.92
N HIS A 50 12.13 -2.81 -9.94
CA HIS A 50 13.12 -1.99 -9.24
C HIS A 50 14.19 -1.45 -10.20
N LYS A 51 14.63 -2.26 -11.17
CA LYS A 51 15.64 -1.84 -12.16
C LYS A 51 15.18 -0.63 -12.98
N PHE A 52 13.91 -0.59 -13.35
CA PHE A 52 13.33 0.55 -14.05
C PHE A 52 13.23 1.76 -13.13
N ILE A 53 12.83 1.57 -11.86
CA ILE A 53 12.79 2.66 -10.88
C ILE A 53 14.18 3.26 -10.65
N ASP A 54 15.23 2.44 -10.51
CA ASP A 54 16.60 2.90 -10.34
C ASP A 54 17.10 3.66 -11.57
N TYR A 55 16.77 3.17 -12.78
CA TYR A 55 17.04 3.87 -14.04
C TYR A 55 16.41 5.27 -14.07
N VAL A 56 15.12 5.35 -13.73
CA VAL A 56 14.38 6.62 -13.68
C VAL A 56 14.99 7.55 -12.65
N GLN A 57 15.32 7.07 -11.45
CA GLN A 57 15.91 7.89 -10.40
C GLN A 57 17.24 8.49 -10.85
N ARG A 58 18.13 7.68 -11.43
CA ARG A 58 19.43 8.15 -11.92
C ARG A 58 19.27 9.27 -12.95
N HIS A 59 18.48 9.03 -14.00
CA HIS A 59 18.29 10.00 -15.08
C HIS A 59 17.47 11.23 -14.66
N PHE A 60 16.57 11.09 -13.70
CA PHE A 60 15.79 12.21 -13.18
C PHE A 60 16.67 13.19 -12.38
N PHE A 61 17.56 12.67 -11.53
CA PHE A 61 18.42 13.50 -10.67
C PHE A 61 19.71 13.96 -11.34
N GLU A 62 20.36 13.10 -12.14
CA GLU A 62 21.66 13.41 -12.75
C GLU A 62 21.51 14.15 -14.09
N ASP A 63 20.61 13.67 -14.96
CA ASP A 63 20.45 14.21 -16.32
C ASP A 63 19.31 15.21 -16.45
N GLY A 64 18.52 15.41 -15.38
CA GLY A 64 17.39 16.35 -15.35
C GLY A 64 16.23 15.96 -16.27
N TRP A 65 16.09 14.68 -16.60
CA TRP A 65 15.03 14.21 -17.49
C TRP A 65 13.67 14.24 -16.82
N SER A 66 12.63 14.53 -17.59
CA SER A 66 11.26 14.32 -17.14
C SER A 66 10.90 12.83 -17.15
N LEU A 67 9.92 12.45 -16.35
CA LEU A 67 9.44 11.06 -16.28
C LEU A 67 8.95 10.54 -17.63
N ASP A 68 8.33 11.40 -18.45
CA ASP A 68 7.87 11.06 -19.80
C ASP A 68 9.04 10.74 -20.74
N VAL A 69 10.16 11.46 -20.61
CA VAL A 69 11.38 11.19 -21.39
C VAL A 69 11.96 9.84 -20.99
N CYS A 70 12.03 9.53 -19.69
CA CYS A 70 12.49 8.22 -19.21
C CYS A 70 11.63 7.09 -19.76
N SER A 71 10.30 7.22 -19.75
CA SER A 71 9.39 6.21 -20.30
C SER A 71 9.55 6.02 -21.81
N ASN A 72 9.54 7.11 -22.57
CA ASN A 72 9.64 7.05 -24.04
C ASN A 72 10.98 6.47 -24.49
N ARG A 73 12.08 6.87 -23.84
CA ARG A 73 13.41 6.37 -24.16
C ARG A 73 13.57 4.90 -23.80
N CYS A 74 13.09 4.50 -22.62
CA CYS A 74 13.05 3.11 -22.18
C CYS A 74 12.37 2.21 -23.23
N THR A 75 11.21 2.63 -23.75
CA THR A 75 10.50 1.88 -24.80
C THR A 75 11.24 1.92 -26.14
N ALA A 76 11.82 3.06 -26.53
CA ALA A 76 12.54 3.21 -27.79
C ALA A 76 13.84 2.40 -27.86
N VAL A 77 14.57 2.29 -26.74
CA VAL A 77 15.81 1.51 -26.64
C VAL A 77 15.50 0.02 -26.45
N GLY A 78 14.31 -0.32 -25.93
CA GLY A 78 13.90 -1.70 -25.69
C GLY A 78 14.61 -2.35 -24.49
N GLU A 79 15.19 -1.54 -23.61
CA GLU A 79 15.94 -2.00 -22.43
C GLU A 79 15.04 -2.62 -21.35
N PHE A 80 13.75 -2.25 -21.31
CA PHE A 80 12.78 -2.80 -20.36
C PHE A 80 11.51 -3.24 -21.08
N ALA A 81 10.99 -4.41 -20.71
CA ALA A 81 9.70 -4.87 -21.20
C ALA A 81 8.55 -4.15 -20.47
N SER A 82 7.36 -4.13 -21.06
CA SER A 82 6.13 -3.65 -20.39
C SER A 82 5.84 -4.37 -19.05
N SER A 83 6.37 -5.58 -18.90
CA SER A 83 6.29 -6.38 -17.68
C SER A 83 7.32 -6.02 -16.60
N ASP A 84 8.41 -5.34 -16.97
CA ASP A 84 9.49 -4.88 -16.07
C ASP A 84 9.21 -3.51 -15.44
#